data_AF-A0A7U9KSU8-F1
#
_entry.id   AF-A0A7U9KSU8-F1
#
_cell.length_a   1.000
_cell.length_b   1.000
_cell.length_c   1.000
_cell.angle_alpha   90.00
_cell.angle_beta   90.00
_cell.angle_gamma   90.00
#
_symmetry.space_group_name_H-M   'P 1'
#
loop_
_entity.id
_entity.type
_entity.pdbx_description
1 polymer ?
#
loop_
_entity_poly.entity_id
_entity_poly.type
_entity_poly.pdbx_seq_one_letter_code
_entity_poly.pdbx_strand_id
1 'polypeptide(L)'
;MDRTALDALAARMKESGTPDREQVFRELREQGMSPIETIYVAARVFDMSLPEAKSAIYESPAWRDQGADWRRLQDEAAESAGDSSH
;
A
#
# COMPACT_ATOMS: atom_id res chain seq x y z
N MET A 1 -14.85 4.07 1.48
CA MET A 1 -14.10 3.30 0.47
C MET A 1 -15.06 2.42 -0.29
N ASP A 2 -15.26 2.67 -1.58
CA ASP A 2 -16.09 1.85 -2.46
C ASP A 2 -15.27 0.67 -3.00
N ARG A 3 -15.44 -0.51 -2.40
CA ARG A 3 -14.66 -1.70 -2.77
C ARG A 3 -14.93 -2.18 -4.19
N THR A 4 -16.14 -2.00 -4.70
CA THR A 4 -16.51 -2.40 -6.06
C THR A 4 -15.73 -1.58 -7.08
N ALA A 5 -15.63 -0.27 -6.86
CA ALA A 5 -14.84 0.61 -7.71
C ALA A 5 -13.34 0.26 -7.68
N LEU A 6 -12.80 -0.06 -6.50
CA LEU A 6 -11.40 -0.46 -6.35
C LEU A 6 -11.09 -1.81 -6.99
N ASP A 7 -12.00 -2.78 -6.88
CA ASP A 7 -11.85 -4.08 -7.54
C ASP A 7 -11.89 -3.95 -9.07
N ALA A 8 -12.76 -3.09 -9.59
CA ALA A 8 -12.80 -2.79 -11.03
C ALA A 8 -11.50 -2.11 -11.51
N LEU A 9 -10.95 -1.18 -10.72
CA LEU A 9 -9.66 -0.56 -11.01
C LEU A 9 -8.52 -1.59 -11.00
N ALA A 10 -8.47 -2.46 -10.00
CA ALA A 10 -7.46 -3.52 -9.92
C ALA A 10 -7.54 -4.50 -11.10
N ALA A 11 -8.75 -4.89 -11.51
CA ALA A 11 -8.97 -5.74 -12.68
C ALA A 11 -8.45 -5.07 -13.96
N ARG A 12 -8.81 -3.80 -14.20
CA ARG A 12 -8.33 -3.01 -15.33
C ARG A 12 -6.80 -2.91 -15.38
N MET A 13 -6.15 -2.72 -14.23
CA MET A 13 -4.69 -2.65 -14.14
C MET A 13 -4.00 -4.01 -14.37
N LYS A 14 -4.68 -5.14 -14.11
CA LYS A 14 -4.19 -6.48 -14.49
C LYS A 14 -4.34 -6.77 -15.98
N GLU A 15 -5.42 -6.28 -16.59
CA GLU A 15 -5.70 -6.50 -18.01
C GLU A 15 -4.68 -5.83 -18.94
N SER A 16 -3.96 -4.80 -18.47
CA SER A 16 -2.93 -4.11 -19.24
C SER A 16 -1.61 -4.88 -19.38
N GLY A 17 -1.46 -6.06 -18.77
CA GLY A 17 -0.31 -6.95 -18.93
C GLY A 17 0.34 -7.36 -17.61
N THR A 18 1.67 -7.51 -17.57
CA THR A 18 2.44 -7.62 -16.32
C THR A 18 2.76 -6.20 -15.85
N PRO A 19 2.00 -5.64 -14.90
CA PRO A 19 2.17 -4.24 -14.56
C PRO A 19 3.48 -4.05 -13.78
N ASP A 20 4.24 -3.03 -14.16
CA ASP A 20 5.40 -2.62 -13.36
C ASP A 20 4.91 -2.08 -12.01
N ARG A 21 5.48 -2.58 -10.91
CA ARG A 21 5.02 -2.23 -9.56
C ARG A 21 5.13 -0.75 -9.27
N GLU A 22 6.25 -0.14 -9.66
CA GLU A 22 6.49 1.28 -9.41
C GLU A 22 5.59 2.17 -10.27
N GLN A 23 5.33 1.76 -11.51
CA GLN A 23 4.36 2.42 -12.37
C GLN A 23 2.95 2.43 -11.76
N VAL A 24 2.48 1.28 -11.26
CA VAL A 24 1.17 1.19 -10.60
C VAL A 24 1.12 2.07 -9.37
N PHE A 25 2.14 2.05 -8.51
CA PHE A 25 2.16 2.89 -7.31
C PHE A 25 2.13 4.38 -7.64
N ARG A 26 2.88 4.80 -8.68
CA ARG A 26 2.86 6.18 -9.15
C ARG A 26 1.49 6.57 -9.70
N GLU A 27 0.90 5.72 -10.54
CA GLU A 27 -0.41 5.99 -11.13
C GLU A 27 -1.51 6.12 -10.05
N LEU A 28 -1.54 5.21 -9.07
CA LEU A 28 -2.50 5.28 -7.97
C LEU A 28 -2.32 6.56 -7.14
N ARG A 29 -1.08 7.02 -6.97
CA ARG A 29 -0.79 8.29 -6.28
C ARG A 29 -1.23 9.50 -7.10
N GLU A 30 -0.94 9.52 -8.39
CA GLU A 30 -1.32 10.59 -9.30
C GLU A 30 -2.85 10.73 -9.42
N GLN A 31 -3.58 9.61 -9.26
CA GLN A 31 -5.05 9.59 -9.15
C GLN A 31 -5.57 10.12 -7.79
N GLY A 32 -4.68 10.50 -6.87
CA GLY A 32 -5.05 11.06 -5.57
C GLY A 32 -5.59 10.03 -4.58
N MET A 33 -5.32 8.74 -4.79
CA MET A 33 -5.79 7.70 -3.88
C MET A 33 -5.13 7.83 -2.51
N SER A 34 -5.85 7.41 -1.46
CA SER A 34 -5.27 7.32 -0.12
C SER A 34 -4.38 6.07 0.02
N PRO A 35 -3.42 6.05 0.97
CA PRO A 35 -2.58 4.86 1.22
C PRO A 35 -3.37 3.57 1.41
N ILE A 36 -4.51 3.63 2.10
CA ILE A 36 -5.33 2.44 2.37
C ILE A 36 -5.95 1.90 1.07
N GLU A 37 -6.41 2.80 0.20
CA GLU A 37 -6.95 2.42 -1.11
C GLU A 37 -5.86 1.89 -2.02
N THR A 38 -4.68 2.50 -2.01
CA THR A 38 -3.50 2.02 -2.75
C THR A 38 -3.07 0.64 -2.27
N ILE A 39 -3.00 0.38 -0.96
CA ILE A 39 -2.70 -0.93 -0.39
C ILE A 39 -3.70 -1.97 -0.87
N TYR A 40 -4.98 -1.63 -0.84
CA TYR A 40 -6.04 -2.54 -1.27
C TYR A 40 -5.92 -2.88 -2.76
N VAL A 41 -5.76 -1.88 -3.63
CA VAL A 41 -5.62 -2.08 -5.08
C VAL A 41 -4.34 -2.84 -5.41
N ALA A 42 -3.21 -2.48 -4.81
CA ALA A 42 -1.93 -3.17 -5.00
C ALA A 42 -1.99 -4.64 -4.59
N ALA A 43 -2.61 -4.96 -3.45
CA ALA A 43 -2.80 -6.34 -3.01
C ALA A 43 -3.53 -7.17 -4.06
N ARG A 44 -4.56 -6.58 -4.69
CA ARG A 44 -5.32 -7.23 -5.76
C ARG A 44 -4.52 -7.32 -7.04
N VAL A 45 -3.92 -6.24 -7.53
CA VAL A 45 -3.16 -6.17 -8.80
C VAL A 45 -1.99 -7.15 -8.83
N PHE A 46 -1.32 -7.37 -7.70
CA PHE A 46 -0.13 -8.22 -7.63
C PHE A 46 -0.34 -9.57 -6.93
N ASP A 47 -1.60 -9.93 -6.63
CA ASP A 47 -1.96 -11.17 -5.93
C ASP A 47 -1.16 -11.39 -4.64
N MET A 48 -1.02 -10.33 -3.84
CA MET A 48 -0.29 -10.32 -2.57
C MET A 48 -1.22 -10.05 -1.39
N SER A 49 -0.76 -10.39 -0.19
CA SER A 49 -1.50 -10.09 1.04
C SER A 49 -1.47 -8.57 1.33
N LEU A 50 -2.43 -8.09 2.14
CA LEU A 50 -2.47 -6.68 2.56
C LEU A 50 -1.18 -6.24 3.30
N PRO A 51 -0.58 -7.06 4.20
CA PRO A 51 0.71 -6.73 4.80
C PRO A 51 1.83 -6.58 3.78
N GLU A 52 1.91 -7.47 2.78
CA GLU A 52 2.93 -7.40 1.72
C GLU A 52 2.73 -6.15 0.85
N ALA A 53 1.50 -5.84 0.47
CA ALA A 53 1.18 -4.63 -0.31
C ALA A 53 1.54 -3.35 0.45
N LYS A 54 1.27 -3.34 1.76
CA LYS A 54 1.66 -2.25 2.64
C LYS A 54 3.17 -2.04 2.66
N SER A 55 3.95 -3.11 2.88
CA SER A 55 5.42 -3.03 2.86
C SER A 55 5.92 -2.54 1.50
N ALA A 56 5.40 -3.09 0.41
CA ALA A 56 5.81 -2.73 -0.95
C ALA A 56 5.54 -1.24 -1.28
N ILE A 57 4.41 -0.69 -0.84
CA ILE A 57 4.09 0.72 -1.02
C ILE A 57 5.04 1.60 -0.22
N TYR A 58 5.31 1.28 1.05
CA TYR A 58 6.21 2.12 1.86
C TYR A 58 7.69 2.00 1.49
N GLU A 59 8.07 0.96 0.74
CA GLU A 59 9.39 0.83 0.11
C GLU A 59 9.47 1.55 -1.25
N SER A 60 8.34 1.89 -1.86
CA SER A 60 8.27 2.55 -3.16
C SER A 60 8.75 4.01 -3.10
N PRO A 61 9.63 4.45 -4.01
CA PRO A 61 9.98 5.86 -4.18
C PRO A 61 8.76 6.79 -4.31
N ALA A 62 7.69 6.36 -4.98
CA ALA A 62 6.47 7.14 -5.14
C ALA A 62 5.73 7.41 -3.81
N TRP A 63 5.96 6.63 -2.75
CA TRP A 63 5.23 6.71 -1.49
C TRP A 63 6.13 6.83 -0.24
N ARG A 64 7.45 6.86 -0.41
CA ARG A 64 8.41 6.90 0.72
C ARG A 64 8.24 8.12 1.63
N ASP A 65 7.71 9.22 1.09
CA ASP A 65 7.44 10.45 1.85
C ASP A 65 6.37 10.23 2.93
N GLN A 66 5.38 9.37 2.67
CA GLN A 66 4.37 8.96 3.65
C GLN A 66 4.83 7.77 4.51
N GLY A 67 5.87 7.05 4.08
CA GLY A 67 6.47 5.95 4.84
C GLY A 67 7.27 6.40 6.06
N ALA A 68 7.79 7.63 6.08
CA ALA A 68 8.55 8.15 7.22
C ALA A 68 7.67 8.31 8.48
N ASP A 69 6.46 8.84 8.31
CA ASP A 69 5.49 8.96 9.41
C ASP A 69 4.97 7.58 9.84
N TRP A 70 4.78 6.66 8.90
CA TRP A 70 4.32 5.31 9.22
C TRP A 70 5.36 4.47 9.98
N ARG A 71 6.63 4.49 9.55
CA ARG A 71 7.70 3.75 10.24
C ARG A 71 7.86 4.23 11.68
N ARG A 72 7.76 5.54 11.90
CA ARG A 72 7.74 6.13 13.24
C ARG A 72 6.57 5.61 14.09
N LEU A 73 5.35 5.58 13.55
CA LEU A 73 4.18 5.03 14.26
C LEU A 73 4.32 3.52 14.56
N GLN A 74 4.97 2.77 13.67
CA GLN A 74 5.22 1.35 13.86
C GLN A 74 6.28 1.09 14.93
N ASP A 75 7.34 1.89 14.97
CA ASP A 75 8.39 1.83 16.00
C ASP A 75 7.80 2.21 17.37
N GLU A 76 7.01 3.29 17.46
CA GLU A 76 6.32 3.71 18.69
C GLU A 76 5.32 2.65 19.20
N ALA A 77 4.62 1.96 18.30
CA ALA A 77 3.73 0.85 18.64
C ALA A 77 4.49 -0.41 19.09
N ALA A 78 5.66 -0.69 18.50
CA ALA A 78 6.51 -1.81 18.88
C ALA A 78 7.17 -1.59 20.26
N GLU A 79 7.60 -0.36 20.57
CA GLU A 79 8.13 0.02 21.88
C GLU A 79 7.05 -0.08 22.96
N SER A 80 5.81 0.34 22.65
CA SER A 80 4.67 0.25 23.60
C SER A 80 4.22 -1.19 23.86
N ALA A 81 4.38 -2.10 22.88
CA ALA A 81 4.06 -3.52 23.03
C ALA A 81 5.13 -4.33 23.79
N GLY A 82 6.35 -3.77 23.92
CA GLY A 82 7.46 -4.39 24.65
C GLY A 82 7.45 -4.16 26.16
N ASP A 83 6.62 -3.24 26.67
CA ASP A 83 6.62 -2.81 28.08
C ASP A 83 5.44 -3.38 28.90
N SER A 84 5.03 -4.62 28.60
CA SER A 84 4.02 -5.37 29.37
C SER A 84 4.63 -6.60 30.06
N SER A 85 5.85 -6.45 30.57
CA SER A 85 6.52 -7.45 31.39
C SER A 85 7.33 -6.78 32.50
N HIS A 86 6.64 -6.29 33.52
CA HIS A 86 7.22 -6.12 34.86
C HIS A 86 6.18 -6.47 35.93
#